data_AF-A0A9D6QLW1-F1
#
_entry.id   AF-A0A9D6QLW1-F1
#
_cell.length_a   1.000
_cell.length_b   1.000
_cell.length_c   1.000
_cell.angle_alpha   90.00
_cell.angle_beta   90.00
_cell.angle_gamma   90.00
#
_symmetry.space_group_name_H-M   'P 1'
#
loop_
_entity.id
_entity.type
_entity.pdbx_description
1 polymer ?
#
loop_
_entity_poly.entity_id
_entity_poly.type
_entity_poly.pdbx_seq_one_letter_code
_entity_poly.pdbx_strand_id
1 'polypeptide(L)'
;MRFRSPERIAESVRHNYHEHGISFYFITDDNFARNRSWEAIFDVFIRLREEEQIPVQFMMQVDVLSWKIENFVEKARRAGCTNVFIGMESVNAENLKAAGKRQNHVEEYRQLIEAYRGAEISTHVGYIVGFPADTADSLRRDIEHLIHEVQPDHASFFILMPLPGSQDHLEMFRRGEWMHPDFNLYDSTHEVTRHPNLKDGALPRAYREAWRSFYSFENMKAVLRRAPARLYWNHLLRFMWYKNSVMTEDRHPMLSGFFRLKGRTHRRPGFPPLSRWEYMRTRVREVREYFAGALRILLEMEELWLQTRRPSEAEQRIVEEVNRIRESARGKLRLADLQLAHMRAKMHFPAVRVPSKLHLLWARWYPLLAPGKVYTRADLDNFWLTTKQRWHERQWLRIPPHLVAFNMFRDAQLQLMFFMHLVRPH
;
A
#
# COMPACT_ATOMS: atom_id res chain seq x y z
N MET A 1 3.25 -5.30 -33.96
CA MET A 1 3.83 -4.88 -32.66
C MET A 1 5.27 -4.45 -32.92
N ARG A 2 5.67 -3.29 -32.40
CA ARG A 2 7.05 -2.76 -32.51
C ARG A 2 7.77 -3.05 -31.20
N PHE A 3 9.05 -3.44 -31.24
CA PHE A 3 9.86 -3.69 -30.05
C PHE A 3 11.31 -3.25 -30.30
N ARG A 4 12.05 -2.96 -29.23
CA ARG A 4 13.49 -2.62 -29.29
C ARG A 4 14.32 -3.89 -29.25
N SER A 5 15.52 -3.85 -29.83
CA SER A 5 16.49 -4.97 -29.69
C SER A 5 16.88 -5.12 -28.21
N PRO A 6 16.94 -6.35 -27.68
CA PRO A 6 17.40 -6.64 -26.32
C PRO A 6 18.77 -6.03 -26.01
N GLU A 7 19.70 -6.05 -26.96
CA GLU A 7 21.06 -5.52 -26.81
C GLU A 7 21.06 -4.00 -26.65
N ARG A 8 20.21 -3.28 -27.41
CA ARG A 8 20.06 -1.83 -27.24
C ARG A 8 19.44 -1.46 -25.90
N ILE A 9 18.53 -2.31 -25.39
CA ILE A 9 18.02 -2.18 -24.02
C ILE A 9 19.16 -2.38 -23.02
N ALA A 10 20.00 -3.41 -23.22
CA ALA A 10 21.16 -3.68 -22.36
C ALA A 10 22.12 -2.50 -22.29
N GLU A 11 22.46 -1.94 -23.45
CA GLU A 11 23.35 -0.78 -23.58
C GLU A 11 22.76 0.43 -22.83
N SER A 12 21.46 0.69 -22.99
CA SER A 12 20.77 1.77 -22.29
C SER A 12 20.80 1.59 -20.77
N VAL A 13 20.52 0.36 -20.29
CA VAL A 13 20.56 0.05 -18.84
C VAL A 13 21.97 0.20 -18.29
N ARG A 14 22.98 -0.30 -19.01
CA ARG A 14 24.40 -0.18 -18.62
C ARG A 14 24.81 1.27 -18.52
N HIS A 15 24.51 2.08 -19.54
CA HIS A 15 24.81 3.51 -19.55
C HIS A 15 24.13 4.23 -18.36
N ASN A 16 22.83 4.06 -18.19
CA ASN A 16 22.07 4.67 -17.10
C ASN A 16 22.58 4.27 -15.70
N TYR A 17 23.03 3.02 -15.55
CA TYR A 17 23.58 2.56 -14.28
C TYR A 17 24.94 3.18 -13.98
N HIS A 18 25.89 3.14 -14.92
CA HIS A 18 27.24 3.65 -14.67
C HIS A 18 27.30 5.18 -14.60
N GLU A 19 26.52 5.89 -15.41
CA GLU A 19 26.55 7.35 -15.44
C GLU A 19 25.64 8.00 -14.39
N HIS A 20 24.54 7.34 -14.02
CA HIS A 20 23.48 7.95 -13.20
C HIS A 20 23.06 7.13 -11.98
N GLY A 21 23.62 5.92 -11.78
CA GLY A 21 23.25 5.04 -10.66
C GLY A 21 21.82 4.50 -10.77
N ILE A 22 21.18 4.56 -11.95
CA ILE A 22 19.79 4.13 -12.13
C ILE A 22 19.74 2.61 -12.24
N SER A 23 19.08 1.97 -11.28
CA SER A 23 18.91 0.53 -11.20
C SER A 23 17.44 0.07 -11.23
N PHE A 24 16.47 0.99 -11.15
CA PHE A 24 15.05 0.66 -11.19
C PHE A 24 14.36 1.24 -12.42
N TYR A 25 13.55 0.42 -13.11
CA TYR A 25 12.86 0.79 -14.34
C TYR A 25 11.36 0.49 -14.28
N PHE A 26 10.56 1.35 -14.91
CA PHE A 26 9.19 1.03 -15.29
C PHE A 26 9.13 0.77 -16.79
N ILE A 27 8.83 -0.46 -17.18
CA ILE A 27 8.59 -0.84 -18.57
C ILE A 27 7.16 -0.45 -18.93
N THR A 28 7.02 0.54 -19.81
CA THR A 28 5.74 1.16 -20.18
C THR A 28 5.05 0.48 -21.35
N ASP A 29 5.46 -0.74 -21.72
CA ASP A 29 4.73 -1.53 -22.72
C ASP A 29 3.34 -1.85 -22.14
N ASP A 30 2.26 -1.49 -22.84
CA ASP A 30 0.87 -1.72 -22.40
C ASP A 30 0.61 -3.18 -21.99
N ASN A 31 1.33 -4.11 -22.62
CA ASN A 31 1.32 -5.52 -22.26
C ASN A 31 2.63 -6.20 -22.64
N PHE A 32 3.56 -6.21 -21.69
CA PHE A 32 4.89 -6.79 -21.88
C PHE A 32 4.84 -8.31 -22.17
N ALA A 33 3.87 -9.03 -21.60
CA ALA A 33 3.72 -10.47 -21.78
C ALA A 33 3.38 -10.88 -23.23
N ARG A 34 2.94 -9.94 -24.08
CA ARG A 34 2.65 -10.17 -25.50
C ARG A 34 3.78 -9.74 -26.43
N ASN A 35 4.85 -9.17 -25.88
CA ASN A 35 6.04 -8.82 -26.62
C ASN A 35 6.76 -10.09 -27.07
N ARG A 36 6.93 -10.31 -28.38
CA ARG A 36 7.59 -11.52 -28.93
C ARG A 36 9.04 -11.70 -28.47
N SER A 37 9.67 -10.63 -27.99
CA SER A 37 11.05 -10.63 -27.48
C SER A 37 11.12 -10.60 -25.95
N TRP A 38 10.01 -10.80 -25.23
CA TRP A 38 9.99 -10.78 -23.76
C TRP A 38 11.09 -11.66 -23.17
N GLU A 39 11.29 -12.86 -23.76
CA GLU A 39 12.21 -13.85 -23.25
C GLU A 39 13.67 -13.39 -23.38
N ALA A 40 14.05 -12.93 -24.58
CA ALA A 40 15.38 -12.41 -24.85
C ALA A 40 15.68 -11.12 -24.03
N ILE A 41 14.66 -10.29 -23.78
CA ILE A 41 14.79 -9.12 -22.90
C ILE A 41 15.08 -9.55 -21.46
N PHE A 42 14.38 -10.58 -20.96
CA PHE A 42 14.68 -11.13 -19.65
C PHE A 42 16.07 -11.76 -19.59
N ASP A 43 16.52 -12.48 -20.63
CA ASP A 43 17.88 -13.02 -20.70
C ASP A 43 18.94 -11.92 -20.58
N VAL A 44 18.73 -10.79 -21.25
CA VAL A 44 19.59 -9.62 -21.12
C VAL A 44 19.62 -9.07 -19.70
N PHE A 45 18.47 -8.93 -19.03
CA PHE A 45 18.44 -8.45 -17.64
C PHE A 45 19.05 -9.45 -16.66
N ILE A 46 18.86 -10.75 -16.89
CA ILE A 46 19.51 -11.81 -16.10
C ILE A 46 21.02 -11.69 -16.25
N ARG A 47 21.54 -11.57 -17.49
CA ARG A 47 22.97 -11.36 -17.75
C ARG A 47 23.51 -10.13 -17.03
N LEU A 48 22.81 -9.00 -17.13
CA LEU A 48 23.22 -7.76 -16.46
C LEU A 48 23.32 -7.94 -14.93
N ARG A 49 22.40 -8.70 -14.33
CA ARG A 49 22.38 -8.96 -12.88
C ARG A 49 23.45 -9.95 -12.44
N GLU A 50 23.54 -11.08 -13.14
CA GLU A 50 24.31 -12.24 -12.69
C GLU A 50 25.77 -12.19 -13.17
N GLU A 51 26.03 -11.65 -14.36
CA GLU A 51 27.38 -11.57 -14.93
C GLU A 51 28.00 -10.19 -14.72
N GLU A 52 27.24 -9.11 -14.97
CA GLU A 52 27.76 -7.74 -14.92
C GLU A 52 27.57 -7.07 -13.55
N GLN A 53 26.91 -7.74 -12.60
CA GLN A 53 26.64 -7.24 -11.24
C GLN A 53 25.88 -5.90 -11.20
N ILE A 54 25.06 -5.64 -12.21
CA ILE A 54 24.15 -4.48 -12.27
C ILE A 54 22.82 -4.92 -11.63
N PRO A 55 22.42 -4.37 -10.47
CA PRO A 55 21.25 -4.83 -9.72
C PRO A 55 19.94 -4.30 -10.33
N VAL A 56 19.71 -4.53 -11.63
CA VAL A 56 18.53 -4.02 -12.34
C VAL A 56 17.26 -4.63 -11.75
N GLN A 57 16.34 -3.76 -11.37
CA GLN A 57 14.99 -4.11 -10.95
C GLN A 57 13.99 -3.40 -11.83
N PHE A 58 12.81 -3.99 -12.00
CA PHE A 58 11.78 -3.34 -12.79
C PHE A 58 10.37 -3.69 -12.36
N MET A 59 9.44 -2.87 -12.83
CA MET A 59 8.02 -3.20 -12.92
C MET A 59 7.55 -3.18 -14.37
N MET A 60 6.52 -3.96 -14.67
CA MET A 60 5.94 -4.08 -16.01
C MET A 60 4.41 -4.17 -15.96
N GLN A 61 3.75 -3.90 -17.08
CA GLN A 61 2.31 -4.15 -17.25
C GLN A 61 2.07 -5.44 -18.04
N VAL A 62 1.09 -6.24 -17.63
CA VAL A 62 0.71 -7.49 -18.27
C VAL A 62 -0.81 -7.69 -18.26
N ASP A 63 -1.29 -8.63 -19.08
CA ASP A 63 -2.66 -9.12 -18.98
C ASP A 63 -2.82 -10.30 -18.00
N VAL A 64 -4.08 -10.70 -17.78
CA VAL A 64 -4.48 -11.77 -16.84
C VAL A 64 -4.09 -13.18 -17.28
N LEU A 65 -3.60 -13.37 -18.52
CA LEU A 65 -3.17 -14.65 -19.07
C LEU A 65 -1.64 -14.78 -19.10
N SER A 66 -0.91 -13.79 -18.61
CA SER A 66 0.56 -13.77 -18.59
C SER A 66 1.18 -14.93 -17.80
N TRP A 67 0.54 -15.33 -16.70
CA TRP A 67 0.98 -16.45 -15.86
C TRP A 67 0.89 -17.82 -16.54
N LYS A 68 0.10 -17.95 -17.60
CA LYS A 68 -0.02 -19.20 -18.39
C LYS A 68 1.11 -19.35 -19.41
N ILE A 69 1.92 -18.31 -19.63
CA ILE A 69 3.08 -18.38 -20.50
C ILE A 69 4.17 -19.17 -19.76
N GLU A 70 4.61 -20.26 -20.36
CA GLU A 70 5.63 -21.13 -19.80
C GLU A 70 6.89 -20.34 -19.41
N ASN A 71 7.41 -20.60 -18.21
CA ASN A 71 8.59 -19.97 -17.61
C ASN A 71 8.53 -18.43 -17.44
N PHE A 72 7.43 -17.76 -17.82
CA PHE A 72 7.37 -16.30 -17.84
C PHE A 72 7.54 -15.68 -16.45
N VAL A 73 6.79 -16.18 -15.46
CA VAL A 73 6.77 -15.63 -14.10
C VAL A 73 8.12 -15.86 -13.39
N GLU A 74 8.65 -17.07 -13.49
CA GLU A 74 9.93 -17.46 -12.91
C GLU A 74 11.10 -16.66 -13.52
N LYS A 75 11.12 -16.56 -14.86
CA LYS A 75 12.15 -15.81 -15.58
C LYS A 75 12.05 -14.31 -15.30
N ALA A 76 10.84 -13.76 -15.18
CA ALA A 76 10.63 -12.37 -14.78
C ALA A 76 11.26 -12.08 -13.41
N ARG A 77 11.08 -12.98 -12.42
CA ARG A 77 11.66 -12.83 -11.09
C ARG A 77 13.18 -12.84 -11.13
N ARG A 78 13.78 -13.77 -11.90
CA ARG A 78 15.24 -13.88 -12.07
C ARG A 78 15.82 -12.64 -12.75
N ALA A 79 15.12 -12.13 -13.77
CA ALA A 79 15.44 -10.89 -14.48
C ALA A 79 15.34 -9.63 -13.61
N GLY A 80 14.68 -9.70 -12.45
CA GLY A 80 14.59 -8.58 -11.51
C GLY A 80 13.23 -7.89 -11.43
N CYS A 81 12.18 -8.50 -11.97
CA CYS A 81 10.82 -8.00 -11.77
C CYS A 81 10.46 -8.02 -10.28
N THR A 82 10.09 -6.86 -9.74
CA THR A 82 9.64 -6.74 -8.33
C THR A 82 8.15 -6.48 -8.20
N ASN A 83 7.52 -5.97 -9.26
CA ASN A 83 6.10 -5.64 -9.27
C ASN A 83 5.50 -5.79 -10.67
N VAL A 84 4.30 -6.35 -10.74
CA VAL A 84 3.53 -6.45 -11.98
C VAL A 84 2.22 -5.68 -11.86
N PHE A 85 1.93 -4.83 -12.84
CA PHE A 85 0.63 -4.19 -12.98
C PHE A 85 -0.24 -5.01 -13.94
N ILE A 86 -1.37 -5.52 -13.46
CA ILE A 86 -2.26 -6.42 -14.18
C ILE A 86 -3.51 -5.64 -14.59
N GLY A 87 -3.74 -5.51 -15.89
CA GLY A 87 -4.98 -4.94 -16.45
C GLY A 87 -6.15 -5.92 -16.29
N MET A 88 -6.76 -5.93 -15.09
CA MET A 88 -7.88 -6.83 -14.74
C MET A 88 -9.24 -6.26 -15.19
N GLU A 89 -9.39 -4.93 -15.13
CA GLU A 89 -10.55 -4.12 -15.50
C GLU A 89 -11.80 -4.34 -14.65
N SER A 90 -12.28 -5.58 -14.50
CA SER A 90 -13.44 -5.89 -13.68
C SER A 90 -13.41 -7.36 -13.23
N VAL A 91 -14.12 -7.67 -12.15
CA VAL A 91 -14.45 -9.06 -11.75
C VAL A 91 -15.87 -9.45 -12.14
N ASN A 92 -16.61 -8.56 -12.81
CA ASN A 92 -17.95 -8.84 -13.31
C ASN A 92 -17.87 -9.29 -14.79
N ALA A 93 -18.35 -10.51 -15.05
CA ALA A 93 -18.27 -11.14 -16.37
C ALA A 93 -19.01 -10.33 -17.47
N GLU A 94 -20.14 -9.69 -17.16
CA GLU A 94 -20.87 -8.88 -18.15
C GLU A 94 -20.08 -7.61 -18.52
N ASN A 95 -19.42 -6.99 -17.55
CA ASN A 95 -18.55 -5.85 -17.80
C ASN A 95 -17.31 -6.25 -18.61
N LEU A 96 -16.68 -7.38 -18.30
CA LEU A 96 -15.55 -7.91 -19.07
C LEU A 96 -15.95 -8.18 -20.53
N LYS A 97 -17.14 -8.74 -20.75
CA LYS A 97 -17.69 -8.96 -22.09
C LYS A 97 -17.93 -7.64 -22.82
N ALA A 98 -18.47 -6.62 -22.15
CA ALA A 98 -18.67 -5.29 -22.70
C ALA A 98 -17.33 -4.59 -23.04
N ALA A 99 -16.29 -4.81 -22.23
CA ALA A 99 -14.93 -4.31 -22.47
C ALA A 99 -14.15 -5.09 -23.55
N GLY A 100 -14.78 -6.08 -24.20
CA GLY A 100 -14.13 -6.93 -25.20
C GLY A 100 -13.10 -7.91 -24.64
N LYS A 101 -13.09 -8.15 -23.31
CA LYS A 101 -12.15 -9.02 -22.59
C LYS A 101 -12.73 -10.41 -22.37
N ARG A 102 -13.24 -11.06 -23.43
CA ARG A 102 -13.89 -12.39 -23.31
C ARG A 102 -12.96 -13.50 -22.86
N GLN A 103 -11.66 -13.31 -23.02
CA GLN A 103 -10.61 -14.22 -22.59
C GLN A 103 -10.30 -14.16 -21.08
N ASN A 104 -10.89 -13.19 -20.37
CA ASN A 104 -10.64 -13.00 -18.94
C ASN A 104 -11.63 -13.85 -18.12
N HIS A 105 -11.08 -14.85 -17.42
CA HIS A 105 -11.82 -15.78 -16.57
C HIS A 105 -11.59 -15.42 -15.10
N VAL A 106 -12.62 -14.90 -14.43
CA VAL A 106 -12.52 -14.32 -13.07
C VAL A 106 -12.14 -15.39 -12.04
N GLU A 107 -12.66 -16.59 -12.22
CA GLU A 107 -12.36 -17.80 -11.45
C GLU A 107 -10.87 -18.16 -11.43
N GLU A 108 -10.10 -17.74 -12.44
CA GLU A 108 -8.67 -18.00 -12.54
C GLU A 108 -7.82 -16.89 -11.91
N TYR A 109 -8.40 -15.73 -11.58
CA TYR A 109 -7.64 -14.59 -11.09
C TYR A 109 -6.90 -14.90 -9.79
N ARG A 110 -7.46 -15.76 -8.93
CA ARG A 110 -6.74 -16.21 -7.73
C ARG A 110 -5.44 -16.93 -8.09
N GLN A 111 -5.47 -17.82 -9.08
CA GLN A 111 -4.29 -18.60 -9.49
C GLN A 111 -3.22 -17.69 -10.10
N LEU A 112 -3.64 -16.71 -10.92
CA LEU A 112 -2.77 -15.65 -11.43
C LEU A 112 -2.03 -14.93 -10.29
N ILE A 113 -2.76 -14.48 -9.26
CA ILE A 113 -2.18 -13.77 -8.14
C ILE A 113 -1.22 -14.67 -7.33
N GLU A 114 -1.60 -15.93 -7.08
CA GLU A 114 -0.73 -16.89 -6.39
C GLU A 114 0.53 -17.24 -7.18
N ALA A 115 0.46 -17.32 -8.51
CA ALA A 115 1.63 -17.60 -9.35
C ALA A 115 2.70 -16.52 -9.20
N TYR A 116 2.30 -15.24 -9.30
CA TYR A 116 3.22 -14.12 -9.08
C TYR A 116 3.71 -14.02 -7.63
N ARG A 117 2.83 -14.26 -6.66
CA ARG A 117 3.21 -14.25 -5.24
C ARG A 117 4.21 -15.36 -4.91
N GLY A 118 4.02 -16.56 -5.45
CA GLY A 118 4.93 -17.69 -5.29
C GLY A 118 6.34 -17.41 -5.82
N ALA A 119 6.43 -16.59 -6.87
CA ALA A 119 7.70 -16.06 -7.39
C ALA A 119 8.20 -14.80 -6.65
N GLU A 120 7.58 -14.41 -5.53
CA GLU A 120 7.86 -13.17 -4.80
C GLU A 120 7.79 -11.89 -5.64
N ILE A 121 6.85 -11.81 -6.59
CA ILE A 121 6.56 -10.60 -7.37
C ILE A 121 5.28 -9.98 -6.81
N SER A 122 5.34 -8.69 -6.43
CA SER A 122 4.17 -7.96 -5.96
C SER A 122 3.14 -7.80 -7.07
N THR A 123 1.88 -8.08 -6.77
CA THR A 123 0.75 -7.93 -7.70
C THR A 123 0.03 -6.60 -7.48
N HIS A 124 -0.20 -5.85 -8.56
CA HIS A 124 -0.97 -4.62 -8.54
C HIS A 124 -2.01 -4.68 -9.65
N VAL A 125 -3.29 -4.63 -9.32
CA VAL A 125 -4.35 -4.71 -10.33
C VAL A 125 -4.91 -3.32 -10.67
N GLY A 126 -5.19 -3.09 -11.95
CA GLY A 126 -6.06 -2.00 -12.40
C GLY A 126 -7.52 -2.46 -12.42
N TYR A 127 -8.41 -1.68 -11.82
CA TYR A 127 -9.84 -1.95 -11.76
C TYR A 127 -10.62 -0.71 -12.21
N ILE A 128 -11.60 -0.89 -13.07
CA ILE A 128 -12.43 0.19 -13.61
C ILE A 128 -13.84 0.04 -13.04
N VAL A 129 -14.39 1.13 -12.51
CA VAL A 129 -15.78 1.25 -12.07
C VAL A 129 -16.56 2.14 -13.03
N GLY A 130 -17.88 1.94 -13.11
CA GLY A 130 -18.75 2.73 -13.99
C GLY A 130 -18.92 2.13 -15.38
N PHE A 131 -18.72 0.82 -15.52
CA PHE A 131 -19.17 0.10 -16.71
C PHE A 131 -20.70 0.06 -16.78
N PRO A 132 -21.31 -0.05 -17.98
CA PRO A 132 -22.77 0.06 -18.13
C PRO A 132 -23.61 -0.88 -17.25
N ALA A 133 -23.10 -2.07 -16.89
CA ALA A 133 -23.82 -3.01 -16.02
C ALA A 133 -23.59 -2.78 -14.52
N ASP A 134 -22.75 -1.80 -14.14
CA ASP A 134 -22.47 -1.50 -12.75
C ASP A 134 -23.68 -0.90 -12.04
N THR A 135 -23.85 -1.32 -10.81
CA THR A 135 -24.80 -0.81 -9.82
C THR A 135 -24.07 -0.62 -8.50
N ALA A 136 -24.65 0.13 -7.56
CA ALA A 136 -24.01 0.31 -6.26
C ALA A 136 -23.78 -1.03 -5.54
N ASP A 137 -24.75 -1.95 -5.64
CA ASP A 137 -24.66 -3.28 -5.04
C ASP A 137 -23.68 -4.21 -5.76
N SER A 138 -23.61 -4.18 -7.10
CA SER A 138 -22.61 -4.98 -7.82
C SER A 138 -21.21 -4.51 -7.50
N LEU A 139 -20.95 -3.20 -7.53
CA LEU A 139 -19.63 -2.66 -7.18
C LEU A 139 -19.21 -3.05 -5.76
N ARG A 140 -20.11 -2.99 -4.78
CA ARG A 140 -19.81 -3.45 -3.42
C ARG A 140 -19.39 -4.93 -3.40
N ARG A 141 -20.18 -5.81 -4.04
CA ARG A 141 -19.86 -7.25 -4.13
C ARG A 141 -18.56 -7.52 -4.88
N ASP A 142 -18.30 -6.78 -5.94
CA ASP A 142 -17.11 -6.91 -6.77
C ASP A 142 -15.84 -6.55 -5.98
N ILE A 143 -15.89 -5.48 -5.18
CA ILE A 143 -14.80 -5.09 -4.29
C ILE A 143 -14.60 -6.10 -3.15
N GLU A 144 -15.68 -6.63 -2.58
CA GLU A 144 -15.61 -7.73 -1.61
C GLU A 144 -14.95 -8.97 -2.23
N HIS A 145 -15.34 -9.35 -3.45
CA HIS A 145 -14.72 -10.45 -4.18
C HIS A 145 -13.24 -10.19 -4.47
N LEU A 146 -12.87 -8.96 -4.86
CA LEU A 146 -11.47 -8.58 -5.07
C LEU A 146 -10.64 -8.73 -3.79
N ILE A 147 -11.19 -8.32 -2.64
CA ILE A 147 -10.51 -8.37 -1.33
C ILE A 147 -10.40 -9.80 -0.81
N HIS A 148 -11.48 -10.58 -0.87
CA HIS A 148 -11.57 -11.87 -0.18
C HIS A 148 -11.19 -13.05 -1.06
N GLU A 149 -11.53 -13.03 -2.35
CA GLU A 149 -11.30 -14.16 -3.26
C GLU A 149 -10.03 -13.96 -4.10
N VAL A 150 -9.93 -12.85 -4.83
CA VAL A 150 -8.80 -12.58 -5.74
C VAL A 150 -7.52 -12.25 -4.97
N GLN A 151 -7.63 -11.42 -3.92
CA GLN A 151 -6.54 -11.10 -3.00
C GLN A 151 -5.26 -10.52 -3.66
N PRO A 152 -5.34 -9.51 -4.55
CA PRO A 152 -4.13 -8.84 -5.03
C PRO A 152 -3.43 -8.09 -3.89
N ASP A 153 -2.15 -7.75 -4.06
CA ASP A 153 -1.42 -7.03 -3.03
C ASP A 153 -1.73 -5.52 -3.05
N HIS A 154 -2.02 -4.97 -4.23
CA HIS A 154 -2.43 -3.57 -4.44
C HIS A 154 -3.50 -3.47 -5.53
N ALA A 155 -4.33 -2.43 -5.45
CA ALA A 155 -5.32 -2.12 -6.48
C ALA A 155 -5.34 -0.61 -6.78
N SER A 156 -5.46 -0.26 -8.06
CA SER A 156 -5.80 1.10 -8.49
C SER A 156 -7.18 1.09 -9.13
N PHE A 157 -8.07 1.91 -8.59
CA PHE A 157 -9.42 2.08 -9.12
C PHE A 157 -9.47 3.29 -10.03
N PHE A 158 -10.21 3.17 -11.13
CA PHE A 158 -10.43 4.23 -12.11
C PHE A 158 -11.92 4.32 -12.44
N ILE A 159 -12.42 5.49 -12.79
CA ILE A 159 -13.76 5.66 -13.36
C ILE A 159 -13.66 5.48 -14.88
N LEU A 160 -14.54 4.64 -15.44
CA LEU A 160 -14.66 4.45 -16.88
C LEU A 160 -14.91 5.79 -17.54
N MET A 161 -14.12 6.08 -18.57
CA MET A 161 -14.09 7.39 -19.17
C MET A 161 -13.82 7.27 -20.67
N PRO A 162 -14.72 7.79 -21.52
CA PRO A 162 -14.48 7.81 -22.96
C PRO A 162 -13.39 8.85 -23.28
N LEU A 163 -12.17 8.37 -23.50
CA LEU A 163 -11.04 9.24 -23.87
C LEU A 163 -11.24 9.76 -25.30
N PRO A 164 -11.05 11.06 -25.57
CA PRO A 164 -11.16 11.58 -26.93
C PRO A 164 -10.28 10.81 -27.92
N GLY A 165 -10.91 10.21 -28.93
CA GLY A 165 -10.27 9.37 -29.94
C GLY A 165 -10.38 7.86 -29.71
N SER A 166 -10.88 7.42 -28.55
CA SER A 166 -11.21 6.01 -28.32
C SER A 166 -12.50 5.61 -29.05
N GLN A 167 -12.69 4.30 -29.24
CA GLN A 167 -13.85 3.75 -29.95
C GLN A 167 -15.17 4.06 -29.22
N ASP A 168 -15.21 3.89 -27.91
CA ASP A 168 -16.37 4.19 -27.06
C ASP A 168 -16.70 5.69 -27.09
N HIS A 169 -15.69 6.58 -27.04
CA HIS A 169 -15.90 8.02 -27.23
C HIS A 169 -16.54 8.33 -28.58
N LEU A 170 -16.03 7.75 -29.68
CA LEU A 170 -16.57 7.95 -31.02
C LEU A 170 -18.03 7.47 -31.13
N GLU A 171 -18.35 6.32 -30.54
CA GLU A 171 -19.70 5.77 -30.55
C GLU A 171 -20.67 6.61 -29.71
N MET A 172 -20.26 7.10 -28.54
CA MET A 172 -21.07 7.99 -27.71
C MET A 172 -21.32 9.33 -28.41
N PHE A 173 -20.28 9.90 -29.04
CA PHE A 173 -20.39 11.13 -29.83
C PHE A 173 -21.39 10.97 -30.99
N ARG A 174 -21.31 9.88 -31.75
CA ARG A 174 -22.23 9.60 -32.87
C ARG A 174 -23.68 9.42 -32.43
N ARG A 175 -23.90 8.91 -31.21
CA ARG A 175 -25.23 8.76 -30.60
C ARG A 175 -25.78 10.06 -30.02
N GLY A 176 -24.99 11.14 -30.01
CA GLY A 176 -25.38 12.40 -29.38
C GLY A 176 -25.48 12.30 -27.86
N GLU A 177 -24.77 11.36 -27.25
CA GLU A 177 -24.76 11.20 -25.79
C GLU A 177 -24.03 12.37 -25.13
N TRP A 178 -24.54 12.79 -23.97
CA TRP A 178 -23.91 13.87 -23.22
C TRP A 178 -22.55 13.43 -22.68
N MET A 179 -21.54 14.24 -22.95
CA MET A 179 -20.19 14.13 -22.39
C MET A 179 -19.76 15.49 -21.86
N HIS A 180 -18.98 15.50 -20.77
CA HIS A 180 -18.59 16.74 -20.12
C HIS A 180 -17.68 17.58 -21.05
N PRO A 181 -17.90 18.91 -21.19
CA PRO A 181 -17.12 19.72 -22.12
C PRO A 181 -15.73 20.12 -21.60
N ASP A 182 -15.51 20.13 -20.29
CA ASP A 182 -14.18 20.40 -19.70
C ASP A 182 -13.30 19.14 -19.76
N PHE A 183 -12.36 19.11 -20.71
CA PHE A 183 -11.37 18.04 -20.84
C PHE A 183 -10.44 17.91 -19.62
N ASN A 184 -10.34 18.92 -18.75
CA ASN A 184 -9.55 18.79 -17.52
C ASN A 184 -10.17 17.84 -16.49
N LEU A 185 -11.43 17.42 -16.68
CA LEU A 185 -12.05 16.38 -15.87
C LEU A 185 -11.78 14.98 -16.42
N TYR A 186 -11.16 14.85 -17.60
CA TYR A 186 -10.89 13.57 -18.23
C TYR A 186 -9.60 12.95 -17.66
N ASP A 187 -9.60 12.68 -16.36
CA ASP A 187 -8.44 12.20 -15.59
C ASP A 187 -8.62 10.78 -15.03
N SER A 188 -9.65 10.05 -15.48
CA SER A 188 -10.04 8.71 -14.99
C SER A 188 -10.47 8.67 -13.52
N THR A 189 -10.81 9.81 -12.92
CA THR A 189 -11.27 9.91 -11.52
C THR A 189 -12.54 10.75 -11.36
N HIS A 190 -13.00 11.40 -12.42
CA HIS A 190 -14.26 12.13 -12.45
C HIS A 190 -15.24 11.49 -13.42
N GLU A 191 -16.52 11.59 -13.08
CA GLU A 191 -17.62 11.23 -13.96
C GLU A 191 -17.76 12.31 -15.05
N VAL A 192 -17.52 11.92 -16.31
CA VAL A 192 -17.63 12.80 -17.48
C VAL A 192 -18.76 12.39 -18.43
N THR A 193 -19.52 11.36 -18.07
CA THR A 193 -20.69 10.83 -18.79
C THR A 193 -21.82 10.57 -17.80
N ARG A 194 -23.06 10.34 -18.26
CA ARG A 194 -24.15 9.96 -17.36
C ARG A 194 -24.23 8.45 -17.26
N HIS A 195 -23.98 7.91 -16.07
CA HIS A 195 -24.13 6.47 -15.86
C HIS A 195 -25.61 6.04 -15.85
N PRO A 196 -26.01 4.97 -16.56
CA PRO A 196 -27.42 4.56 -16.66
C PRO A 196 -28.03 4.17 -15.30
N ASN A 197 -27.23 3.49 -14.46
CA ASN A 197 -27.68 2.91 -13.19
C ASN A 197 -27.17 3.63 -11.93
N LEU A 198 -26.23 4.58 -12.06
CA LEU A 198 -25.54 5.21 -10.93
C LEU A 198 -25.80 6.72 -10.95
N LYS A 199 -27.00 7.12 -10.49
CA LYS A 199 -27.47 8.50 -10.51
C LYS A 199 -27.04 9.28 -9.26
N ASP A 200 -27.23 10.60 -9.29
CA ASP A 200 -27.09 11.49 -8.11
C ASP A 200 -25.73 11.36 -7.40
N GLY A 201 -24.65 11.27 -8.18
CA GLY A 201 -23.28 11.15 -7.66
C GLY A 201 -22.95 9.78 -7.04
N ALA A 202 -23.73 8.73 -7.34
CA ALA A 202 -23.48 7.39 -6.85
C ALA A 202 -22.15 6.81 -7.34
N LEU A 203 -21.75 7.10 -8.59
CA LEU A 203 -20.47 6.61 -9.15
C LEU A 203 -19.25 7.19 -8.40
N PRO A 204 -19.10 8.51 -8.20
CA PRO A 204 -18.03 9.06 -7.36
C PRO A 204 -18.03 8.59 -5.90
N ARG A 205 -19.20 8.23 -5.35
CA ARG A 205 -19.30 7.62 -4.01
C ARG A 205 -18.77 6.18 -4.02
N ALA A 206 -19.22 5.37 -4.96
CA ALA A 206 -18.77 3.99 -5.11
C ALA A 206 -17.26 3.90 -5.38
N TYR A 207 -16.73 4.80 -6.22
CA TYR A 207 -15.29 4.94 -6.45
C TYR A 207 -14.51 5.19 -5.16
N ARG A 208 -14.92 6.16 -4.33
CA ARG A 208 -14.28 6.43 -3.03
C ARG A 208 -14.41 5.27 -2.06
N GLU A 209 -15.55 4.57 -2.10
CA GLU A 209 -15.79 3.42 -1.23
C GLU A 209 -14.90 2.21 -1.61
N ALA A 210 -14.65 2.00 -2.90
CA ALA A 210 -13.71 0.98 -3.37
C ALA A 210 -12.31 1.18 -2.78
N TRP A 211 -11.80 2.40 -2.81
CA TRP A 211 -10.52 2.75 -2.17
C TRP A 211 -10.54 2.53 -0.66
N ARG A 212 -11.60 2.95 0.05
CA ARG A 212 -11.72 2.79 1.51
C ARG A 212 -11.80 1.34 1.94
N SER A 213 -12.56 0.54 1.20
CA SER A 213 -12.74 -0.89 1.47
C SER A 213 -11.44 -1.66 1.24
N PHE A 214 -10.79 -1.42 0.08
CA PHE A 214 -9.55 -2.12 -0.26
C PHE A 214 -8.38 -1.70 0.65
N TYR A 215 -8.23 -0.42 0.98
CA TYR A 215 -7.19 0.07 1.90
C TYR A 215 -7.69 0.20 3.35
N SER A 216 -8.63 -0.68 3.73
CA SER A 216 -9.03 -0.87 5.12
C SER A 216 -7.90 -1.50 5.93
N PHE A 217 -7.87 -1.21 7.23
CA PHE A 217 -6.83 -1.72 8.14
C PHE A 217 -6.72 -3.26 8.07
N GLU A 218 -7.84 -3.96 8.10
CA GLU A 218 -7.86 -5.42 8.09
C GLU A 218 -7.36 -6.01 6.76
N ASN A 219 -7.71 -5.42 5.61
CA ASN A 219 -7.17 -5.91 4.34
C ASN A 219 -5.66 -5.62 4.21
N MET A 220 -5.21 -4.41 4.58
CA MET A 220 -3.77 -4.09 4.59
C MET A 220 -2.98 -5.07 5.49
N LYS A 221 -3.51 -5.37 6.67
CA LYS A 221 -2.95 -6.36 7.60
C LYS A 221 -2.92 -7.77 7.00
N ALA A 222 -3.99 -8.19 6.32
CA ALA A 222 -4.04 -9.48 5.63
C ALA A 222 -2.97 -9.58 4.53
N VAL A 223 -2.81 -8.54 3.71
CA VAL A 223 -1.76 -8.45 2.68
C VAL A 223 -0.37 -8.55 3.31
N LEU A 224 -0.07 -7.75 4.34
CA LEU A 224 1.26 -7.77 4.99
C LEU A 224 1.59 -9.11 5.65
N ARG A 225 0.59 -9.82 6.17
CA ARG A 225 0.79 -11.16 6.77
C ARG A 225 1.15 -12.23 5.76
N ARG A 226 0.56 -12.19 4.56
CA ARG A 226 0.87 -13.15 3.48
C ARG A 226 2.07 -12.73 2.63
N ALA A 227 2.46 -11.46 2.66
CA ALA A 227 3.57 -10.94 1.86
C ALA A 227 4.91 -11.59 2.27
N PRO A 228 5.77 -11.98 1.30
CA PRO A 228 7.16 -12.35 1.57
C PRO A 228 7.92 -11.25 2.32
N ALA A 229 8.89 -11.62 3.17
CA ALA A 229 9.63 -10.67 4.00
C ALA A 229 10.29 -9.56 3.15
N ARG A 230 10.82 -9.93 1.98
CA ARG A 230 11.45 -9.03 1.01
C ARG A 230 10.51 -7.92 0.51
N LEU A 231 9.21 -8.18 0.43
CA LEU A 231 8.23 -7.24 -0.10
C LEU A 231 7.52 -6.42 0.99
N TYR A 232 7.65 -6.83 2.26
CA TYR A 232 6.90 -6.28 3.38
C TYR A 232 6.93 -4.75 3.44
N TRP A 233 8.13 -4.16 3.44
CA TRP A 233 8.29 -2.71 3.53
C TRP A 233 7.83 -1.98 2.29
N ASN A 234 7.99 -2.58 1.11
CA ASN A 234 7.46 -2.02 -0.13
C ASN A 234 5.93 -1.95 -0.10
N HIS A 235 5.26 -2.98 0.42
CA HIS A 235 3.80 -2.96 0.60
C HIS A 235 3.39 -1.88 1.61
N LEU A 236 4.03 -1.84 2.79
CA LEU A 236 3.71 -0.88 3.85
C LEU A 236 3.89 0.58 3.37
N LEU A 237 5.00 0.89 2.70
CA LEU A 237 5.27 2.22 2.14
C LEU A 237 4.26 2.60 1.04
N ARG A 238 3.89 1.64 0.20
CA ARG A 238 2.88 1.88 -0.85
C ARG A 238 1.49 2.10 -0.24
N PHE A 239 1.12 1.38 0.81
CA PHE A 239 -0.11 1.64 1.56
C PHE A 239 -0.15 3.04 2.17
N MET A 240 0.98 3.48 2.75
CA MET A 240 1.11 4.84 3.26
C MET A 240 0.88 5.89 2.16
N TRP A 241 1.51 5.72 0.99
CA TRP A 241 1.32 6.62 -0.17
C TRP A 241 -0.14 6.60 -0.67
N TYR A 242 -0.72 5.43 -0.88
CA TYR A 242 -2.04 5.29 -1.48
C TYR A 242 -3.12 5.83 -0.55
N LYS A 243 -3.03 5.50 0.74
CA LYS A 243 -3.93 6.01 1.75
C LYS A 243 -3.80 7.52 1.93
N ASN A 244 -2.57 8.06 1.89
CA ASN A 244 -2.37 9.52 1.94
C ASN A 244 -3.02 10.22 0.75
N SER A 245 -2.82 9.67 -0.44
CA SER A 245 -3.38 10.20 -1.68
C SER A 245 -4.90 10.30 -1.63
N VAL A 246 -5.57 9.21 -1.23
CA VAL A 246 -7.03 9.16 -1.28
C VAL A 246 -7.69 9.75 -0.04
N MET A 247 -7.15 9.51 1.15
CA MET A 247 -7.82 9.88 2.41
C MET A 247 -7.42 11.28 2.92
N THR A 248 -6.24 11.78 2.52
CA THR A 248 -5.76 13.11 2.93
C THR A 248 -5.87 14.12 1.80
N GLU A 249 -5.40 13.77 0.60
CA GLU A 249 -5.39 14.69 -0.56
C GLU A 249 -6.63 14.59 -1.44
N ASP A 250 -7.48 13.56 -1.25
CA ASP A 250 -8.66 13.26 -2.08
C ASP A 250 -8.31 13.18 -3.59
N ARG A 251 -7.24 12.45 -3.89
CA ARG A 251 -6.69 12.26 -5.25
C ARG A 251 -6.29 10.81 -5.49
N HIS A 252 -6.29 10.44 -6.77
CA HIS A 252 -5.75 9.15 -7.20
C HIS A 252 -4.23 9.11 -6.95
N PRO A 253 -3.67 7.99 -6.44
CA PRO A 253 -2.25 7.89 -6.09
C PRO A 253 -1.28 8.21 -7.23
N MET A 254 -1.66 7.95 -8.48
CA MET A 254 -0.84 8.28 -9.65
C MET A 254 -0.81 9.79 -9.99
N LEU A 255 -1.71 10.58 -9.40
CA LEU A 255 -1.80 12.03 -9.58
C LEU A 255 -1.30 12.82 -8.35
N SER A 256 -0.81 12.13 -7.32
CA SER A 256 -0.43 12.73 -6.04
C SER A 256 0.86 12.16 -5.48
N GLY A 257 1.61 13.01 -4.78
CA GLY A 257 2.74 12.60 -3.94
C GLY A 257 2.37 12.60 -2.46
N PHE A 258 3.38 12.77 -1.60
CA PHE A 258 3.15 12.96 -0.17
C PHE A 258 2.54 14.34 0.10
N PHE A 259 3.23 15.43 -0.25
CA PHE A 259 2.75 16.79 0.00
C PHE A 259 2.62 17.59 -1.29
N ARG A 260 1.46 18.18 -1.53
CA ARG A 260 1.23 18.97 -2.74
C ARG A 260 1.79 20.38 -2.61
N LEU A 261 2.74 20.73 -3.49
CA LEU A 261 3.24 22.09 -3.63
C LEU A 261 2.25 22.91 -4.47
N LYS A 262 1.66 23.95 -3.89
CA LYS A 262 0.73 24.87 -4.57
C LYS A 262 1.30 26.28 -4.54
N GLY A 263 1.52 26.87 -5.71
CA GLY A 263 1.90 28.28 -5.83
C GLY A 263 0.67 29.18 -5.91
N ARG A 264 0.76 30.40 -5.41
CA ARG A 264 -0.32 31.41 -5.48
C ARG A 264 -0.78 31.69 -6.92
N THR A 265 0.16 31.61 -7.87
CA THR A 265 -0.06 31.86 -9.30
C THR A 265 -0.32 30.59 -10.10
N HIS A 266 -0.25 29.40 -9.48
CA HIS A 266 -0.49 28.11 -10.16
C HIS A 266 -2.00 27.89 -10.32
N ARG A 267 -2.60 28.64 -11.25
CA ARG A 267 -4.03 28.66 -11.52
C ARG A 267 -4.28 28.25 -12.97
N ARG A 268 -5.47 27.71 -13.24
CA ARG A 268 -5.88 27.40 -14.61
C ARG A 268 -5.88 28.69 -15.45
N PRO A 269 -5.53 28.61 -16.75
CA PRO A 269 -5.71 29.73 -17.67
C PRO A 269 -7.13 30.32 -17.55
N GLY A 270 -7.25 31.64 -17.54
CA GLY A 270 -8.53 32.34 -17.36
C GLY A 270 -8.93 32.60 -15.90
N PHE A 271 -8.24 32.04 -14.91
CA PHE A 271 -8.48 32.37 -13.50
C PHE A 271 -7.45 33.40 -12.99
N PRO A 272 -7.89 34.50 -12.34
CA PRO A 272 -6.97 35.46 -11.75
C PRO A 272 -6.14 34.81 -10.63
N PRO A 273 -4.89 35.26 -10.42
CA PRO A 273 -4.11 34.87 -9.25
C PRO A 273 -4.84 35.20 -7.96
N LEU A 274 -4.73 34.33 -6.96
CA LEU A 274 -5.28 34.63 -5.63
C LEU A 274 -4.59 35.84 -5.01
N SER A 275 -5.34 36.62 -4.22
CA SER A 275 -4.72 37.59 -3.33
C SER A 275 -3.80 36.88 -2.33
N ARG A 276 -2.80 37.60 -1.81
CA ARG A 276 -1.86 37.03 -0.83
C ARG A 276 -2.58 36.52 0.41
N TRP A 277 -3.60 37.24 0.87
CA TRP A 277 -4.39 36.87 2.05
C TRP A 277 -5.22 35.62 1.84
N GLU A 278 -5.98 35.54 0.74
CA GLU A 278 -6.80 34.37 0.42
C GLU A 278 -5.93 33.12 0.23
N TYR A 279 -4.79 33.27 -0.45
CA TYR A 279 -3.82 32.20 -0.61
C TYR A 279 -3.30 31.72 0.75
N MET A 280 -2.83 32.62 1.62
CA MET A 280 -2.31 32.23 2.94
C MET A 280 -3.38 31.58 3.80
N ARG A 281 -4.59 32.16 3.89
CA ARG A 281 -5.71 31.58 4.65
C ARG A 281 -6.07 30.18 4.18
N THR A 282 -6.18 29.99 2.86
CA THR A 282 -6.49 28.68 2.27
C THR A 282 -5.35 27.70 2.51
N ARG A 283 -4.10 28.13 2.29
CA ARG A 283 -2.94 27.26 2.40
C ARG A 283 -2.68 26.81 3.83
N VAL A 284 -2.82 27.70 4.82
CA VAL A 284 -2.68 27.33 6.24
C VAL A 284 -3.71 26.28 6.64
N ARG A 285 -4.97 26.42 6.17
CA ARG A 285 -6.01 25.41 6.43
C ARG A 285 -5.65 24.06 5.81
N GLU A 286 -5.30 24.05 4.52
CA GLU A 286 -4.93 22.82 3.80
C GLU A 286 -3.72 22.13 4.45
N VAL A 287 -2.69 22.89 4.81
CA VAL A 287 -1.48 22.36 5.44
C VAL A 287 -1.81 21.72 6.79
N ARG A 288 -2.65 22.37 7.61
CA ARG A 288 -3.09 21.82 8.89
C ARG A 288 -3.90 20.54 8.71
N GLU A 289 -4.83 20.52 7.76
CA GLU A 289 -5.63 19.32 7.43
C GLU A 289 -4.75 18.18 6.94
N TYR A 290 -3.79 18.49 6.07
CA TYR A 290 -2.80 17.53 5.58
C TYR A 290 -1.98 16.92 6.73
N PHE A 291 -1.37 17.73 7.59
CA PHE A 291 -0.56 17.21 8.70
C PHE A 291 -1.39 16.37 9.68
N ALA A 292 -2.64 16.75 9.93
CA ALA A 292 -3.54 15.95 10.75
C ALA A 292 -3.86 14.59 10.10
N GLY A 293 -4.09 14.55 8.78
CA GLY A 293 -4.30 13.31 8.02
C GLY A 293 -3.05 12.44 7.97
N ALA A 294 -1.90 13.02 7.66
CA ALA A 294 -0.60 12.35 7.62
C ALA A 294 -0.24 11.72 8.99
N LEU A 295 -0.49 12.43 10.10
CA LEU A 295 -0.28 11.87 11.44
C LEU A 295 -1.18 10.66 11.69
N ARG A 296 -2.47 10.71 11.32
CA ARG A 296 -3.38 9.56 11.48
C ARG A 296 -2.88 8.33 10.71
N ILE A 297 -2.47 8.55 9.45
CA ILE A 297 -1.93 7.47 8.62
C ILE A 297 -0.63 6.92 9.22
N LEU A 298 0.27 7.78 9.72
CA LEU A 298 1.50 7.35 10.36
C LEU A 298 1.23 6.42 11.56
N LEU A 299 0.33 6.83 12.46
CA LEU A 299 -0.04 6.03 13.64
C LEU A 299 -0.70 4.70 13.24
N GLU A 300 -1.50 4.69 12.17
CA GLU A 300 -2.10 3.47 11.63
C GLU A 300 -1.06 2.54 10.98
N MET A 301 -0.09 3.07 10.24
CA MET A 301 1.00 2.28 9.66
C MET A 301 1.91 1.70 10.75
N GLU A 302 2.14 2.44 11.82
CA GLU A 302 2.83 1.95 13.01
C GLU A 302 2.04 0.80 13.67
N GLU A 303 0.71 0.95 13.82
CA GLU A 303 -0.14 -0.11 14.35
C GLU A 303 -0.14 -1.36 13.45
N LEU A 304 -0.24 -1.19 12.14
CA LEU A 304 -0.07 -2.29 11.18
C LEU A 304 1.27 -2.98 11.39
N TRP A 305 2.36 -2.21 11.46
CA TRP A 305 3.70 -2.76 11.66
C TRP A 305 3.81 -3.56 12.95
N LEU A 306 3.26 -3.07 14.06
CA LEU A 306 3.27 -3.82 15.33
C LEU A 306 2.51 -5.15 15.23
N GLN A 307 1.41 -5.18 14.47
CA GLN A 307 0.56 -6.37 14.31
C GLN A 307 1.02 -7.35 13.21
N THR A 308 1.88 -6.91 12.27
CA THR A 308 2.30 -7.73 11.11
C THR A 308 3.80 -7.92 10.99
N ARG A 309 4.64 -7.22 11.76
CA ARG A 309 6.09 -7.46 11.75
C ARG A 309 6.38 -8.91 12.09
N ARG A 310 7.31 -9.53 11.36
CA ARG A 310 7.77 -10.88 11.67
C ARG A 310 8.73 -10.80 12.87
N PRO A 311 8.37 -11.34 14.06
CA PRO A 311 9.29 -11.38 15.18
C PRO A 311 10.46 -12.31 14.87
N SER A 312 11.65 -11.98 15.35
CA SER A 312 12.84 -12.83 15.28
C SER A 312 12.60 -14.19 15.96
N GLU A 313 13.32 -15.24 15.58
CA GLU A 313 13.20 -16.57 16.20
C GLU A 313 13.39 -16.53 17.72
N ALA A 314 14.35 -15.71 18.17
CA ALA A 314 14.57 -15.42 19.59
C ALA A 314 13.33 -14.79 20.25
N GLU A 315 12.71 -13.79 19.61
CA GLU A 315 11.49 -13.18 20.11
C GLU A 315 10.35 -14.22 20.17
N GLN A 316 10.17 -15.06 19.15
CA GLN A 316 9.12 -16.09 19.09
C GLN A 316 9.24 -17.07 20.27
N ARG A 317 10.44 -17.63 20.49
CA ARG A 317 10.70 -18.57 21.60
C ARG A 317 10.49 -17.95 22.97
N ILE A 318 10.85 -16.67 23.15
CA ILE A 318 10.54 -15.94 24.39
C ILE A 318 9.02 -15.80 24.57
N VAL A 319 8.24 -15.56 23.51
CA VAL A 319 6.77 -15.51 23.62
C VAL A 319 6.22 -16.87 24.04
N GLU A 320 6.63 -17.93 23.34
CA GLU A 320 6.19 -19.29 23.62
C GLU A 320 6.45 -19.67 25.08
N GLU A 321 7.65 -19.37 25.57
CA GLU A 321 8.03 -19.71 26.94
C GLU A 321 7.30 -18.84 27.97
N VAL A 322 7.06 -17.56 27.69
CA VAL A 322 6.21 -16.70 28.54
C VAL A 322 4.77 -17.21 28.58
N ASN A 323 4.20 -17.63 27.44
CA ASN A 323 2.85 -18.18 27.37
C ASN A 323 2.75 -19.52 28.13
N ARG A 324 3.73 -20.41 27.95
CA ARG A 324 3.83 -21.68 28.71
C ARG A 324 3.87 -21.43 30.22
N ILE A 325 4.68 -20.48 30.67
CA ILE A 325 4.75 -20.13 32.09
C ILE A 325 3.41 -19.52 32.56
N ARG A 326 2.78 -18.66 31.76
CA ARG A 326 1.48 -18.05 32.08
C ARG A 326 0.36 -19.09 32.21
N GLU A 327 0.32 -20.07 31.33
CA GLU A 327 -0.64 -21.19 31.38
C GLU A 327 -0.41 -22.06 32.62
N SER A 328 0.86 -22.36 32.94
CA SER A 328 1.21 -23.13 34.14
C SER A 328 0.93 -22.39 35.46
N ALA A 329 1.01 -21.06 35.45
CA ALA A 329 0.92 -20.24 36.65
C ALA A 329 -0.52 -19.80 37.03
N ARG A 330 -1.55 -20.11 36.21
CA ARG A 330 -2.96 -19.69 36.40
C ARG A 330 -3.11 -18.28 37.04
N GLY A 331 -2.36 -17.28 36.57
CA GLY A 331 -2.28 -15.99 37.25
C GLY A 331 -1.38 -14.94 36.60
N LYS A 332 -1.16 -13.82 37.32
CA LYS A 332 -0.30 -12.71 36.86
C LYS A 332 1.18 -13.14 36.83
N LEU A 333 1.82 -12.96 35.68
CA LEU A 333 3.27 -13.20 35.47
C LEU A 333 4.12 -12.44 36.50
N ARG A 334 5.03 -13.15 37.19
CA ARG A 334 6.01 -12.57 38.11
C ARG A 334 7.31 -12.23 37.36
N LEU A 335 8.15 -11.43 38.01
CA LEU A 335 9.43 -11.00 37.44
C LEU A 335 10.39 -12.17 37.20
N ALA A 336 10.38 -13.14 38.11
CA ALA A 336 11.18 -14.36 38.02
C ALA A 336 10.78 -15.20 36.81
N ASP A 337 9.49 -15.23 36.47
CA ASP A 337 8.95 -15.97 35.33
C ASP A 337 9.48 -15.40 34.00
N LEU A 338 9.55 -14.07 33.89
CA LEU A 338 10.11 -13.40 32.71
C LEU A 338 11.61 -13.65 32.56
N GLN A 339 12.37 -13.69 33.68
CA GLN A 339 13.79 -14.06 33.64
C GLN A 339 14.00 -15.50 33.22
N LEU A 340 13.17 -16.40 33.73
CA LEU A 340 13.24 -17.81 33.41
C LEU A 340 12.98 -18.04 31.92
N ALA A 341 11.99 -17.34 31.34
CA ALA A 341 11.73 -17.38 29.91
C ALA A 341 12.94 -16.92 29.07
N HIS A 342 13.59 -15.81 29.46
CA HIS A 342 14.78 -15.33 28.76
C HIS A 342 15.97 -16.29 28.91
N MET A 343 16.17 -16.88 30.09
CA MET A 343 17.25 -17.86 30.31
C MET A 343 17.03 -19.12 29.48
N ARG A 344 15.80 -19.64 29.43
CA ARG A 344 15.44 -20.79 28.59
C ARG A 344 15.59 -20.50 27.11
N ALA A 345 15.18 -19.32 26.64
CA ALA A 345 15.41 -18.90 25.27
C ALA A 345 16.91 -18.78 24.94
N LYS A 346 17.72 -18.25 25.87
CA LYS A 346 19.18 -18.11 25.71
C LYS A 346 19.90 -19.46 25.59
N MET A 347 19.41 -20.51 26.26
CA MET A 347 20.00 -21.85 26.12
C MET A 347 19.96 -22.37 24.68
N HIS A 348 18.96 -21.97 23.90
CA HIS A 348 18.84 -22.34 22.48
C HIS A 348 19.45 -21.31 21.53
N PHE A 349 19.48 -20.03 21.93
CA PHE A 349 20.02 -18.94 21.13
C PHE A 349 21.00 -18.08 21.96
N PRO A 350 22.32 -18.31 21.85
CA PRO A 350 23.32 -17.64 22.66
C PRO A 350 23.33 -16.11 22.53
N ALA A 351 22.83 -15.59 21.41
CA ALA A 351 22.70 -14.15 21.13
C ALA A 351 21.65 -13.44 22.01
N VAL A 352 20.76 -14.19 22.68
CA VAL A 352 19.72 -13.60 23.54
C VAL A 352 20.35 -13.10 24.84
N ARG A 353 20.26 -11.78 25.08
CA ARG A 353 20.72 -11.18 26.33
C ARG A 353 19.67 -11.40 27.42
N VAL A 354 20.06 -12.05 28.53
CA VAL A 354 19.19 -12.18 29.71
C VAL A 354 19.20 -10.87 30.48
N PRO A 355 18.06 -10.19 30.64
CA PRO A 355 17.99 -8.95 31.40
C PRO A 355 18.13 -9.18 32.91
N SER A 356 18.82 -8.26 33.60
CA SER A 356 19.04 -8.33 35.05
C SER A 356 17.73 -8.15 35.84
N LYS A 357 17.71 -8.54 37.13
CA LYS A 357 16.51 -8.39 37.99
C LYS A 357 16.12 -6.92 38.12
N LEU A 358 17.11 -6.05 38.32
CA LEU A 358 16.94 -4.60 38.33
C LEU A 358 16.41 -4.10 36.99
N HIS A 359 16.95 -4.58 35.87
CA HIS A 359 16.47 -4.19 34.54
C HIS A 359 15.03 -4.64 34.28
N LEU A 360 14.59 -5.80 34.77
CA LEU A 360 13.19 -6.24 34.63
C LEU A 360 12.25 -5.55 35.62
N LEU A 361 12.70 -5.28 36.84
CA LEU A 361 11.96 -4.45 37.81
C LEU A 361 11.79 -3.05 37.25
N TRP A 362 12.85 -2.47 36.71
CA TRP A 362 12.82 -1.23 35.96
C TRP A 362 11.95 -1.35 34.71
N ALA A 363 12.00 -2.42 33.92
CA ALA A 363 11.11 -2.64 32.77
C ALA A 363 9.63 -2.70 33.17
N ARG A 364 9.33 -3.23 34.36
CA ARG A 364 7.99 -3.32 34.95
C ARG A 364 7.49 -1.98 35.51
N TRP A 365 8.39 -1.08 35.92
CA TRP A 365 8.08 0.23 36.50
C TRP A 365 8.31 1.41 35.52
N TYR A 366 9.10 1.19 34.48
CA TYR A 366 9.66 2.12 33.51
C TYR A 366 9.85 1.37 32.17
N PRO A 367 8.80 1.21 31.36
CA PRO A 367 8.83 0.46 30.10
C PRO A 367 9.80 0.99 29.03
N LEU A 368 10.56 2.06 29.31
CA LEU A 368 11.49 2.72 28.38
C LEU A 368 12.68 1.84 27.96
N LEU A 369 13.10 0.90 28.83
CA LEU A 369 14.22 -0.01 28.58
C LEU A 369 13.80 -1.48 28.57
N ALA A 370 12.52 -1.75 28.79
CA ALA A 370 11.96 -3.07 28.55
C ALA A 370 12.08 -3.36 27.04
N PRO A 371 12.54 -4.54 26.61
CA PRO A 371 12.07 -5.11 25.35
C PRO A 371 10.58 -5.45 25.52
N GLY A 372 9.77 -4.43 25.77
CA GLY A 372 8.33 -4.50 25.85
C GLY A 372 7.89 -4.79 24.44
N LYS A 373 7.48 -6.02 24.19
CA LYS A 373 6.79 -6.38 22.97
C LYS A 373 5.45 -5.65 22.98
N VAL A 374 5.46 -4.41 22.48
CA VAL A 374 4.25 -3.68 22.13
C VAL A 374 3.77 -4.33 20.85
N TYR A 375 2.62 -4.97 20.92
CA TYR A 375 1.97 -5.62 19.78
C TYR A 375 0.84 -4.77 19.19
N THR A 376 0.48 -3.69 19.90
CA THR A 376 -0.59 -2.76 19.55
C THR A 376 -0.42 -1.47 20.35
N ARG A 377 -0.88 -0.35 19.79
CA ARG A 377 -1.02 0.98 20.39
C ARG A 377 -2.29 1.13 21.24
N ALA A 378 -3.13 0.10 21.35
CA ALA A 378 -4.45 0.18 21.99
C ALA A 378 -4.43 0.81 23.40
N ASP A 379 -3.40 0.57 24.22
CA ASP A 379 -3.32 1.16 25.54
C ASP A 379 -2.99 2.67 25.50
N LEU A 380 -2.10 3.09 24.60
CA LEU A 380 -1.79 4.50 24.34
C LEU A 380 -2.99 5.22 23.75
N ASP A 381 -3.65 4.63 22.77
CA ASP A 381 -4.82 5.21 22.12
C ASP A 381 -5.98 5.39 23.12
N ASN A 382 -6.25 4.38 23.96
CA ASN A 382 -7.23 4.47 25.04
C ASN A 382 -6.89 5.57 26.04
N PHE A 383 -5.61 5.71 26.41
CA PHE A 383 -5.15 6.79 27.30
C PHE A 383 -5.40 8.17 26.68
N TRP A 384 -5.04 8.35 25.40
CA TRP A 384 -5.22 9.64 24.71
C TRP A 384 -6.68 9.98 24.45
N LEU A 385 -7.50 9.00 24.09
CA LEU A 385 -8.96 9.16 23.95
C LEU A 385 -9.58 9.61 25.28
N THR A 386 -9.26 8.91 26.38
CA THR A 386 -9.75 9.26 27.72
C THR A 386 -9.27 10.64 28.15
N THR A 387 -7.99 10.95 27.91
CA THR A 387 -7.40 12.25 28.25
C THR A 387 -8.06 13.39 27.47
N LYS A 388 -8.29 13.20 26.17
CA LYS A 388 -8.98 14.14 25.30
C LYS A 388 -10.44 14.34 25.72
N GLN A 389 -11.15 13.27 26.07
CA GLN A 389 -12.50 13.34 26.59
C GLN A 389 -12.55 14.15 27.90
N ARG A 390 -11.70 13.83 28.87
CA ARG A 390 -11.58 14.59 30.14
C ARG A 390 -11.23 16.05 29.91
N TRP A 391 -10.39 16.34 28.93
CA TRP A 391 -10.05 17.72 28.55
C TRP A 391 -11.28 18.48 28.03
N HIS A 392 -12.05 17.87 27.12
CA HIS A 392 -13.29 18.45 26.58
C HIS A 392 -14.37 18.63 27.66
N GLU A 393 -14.50 17.68 28.57
CA GLU A 393 -15.41 17.75 29.73
C GLU A 393 -14.92 18.69 30.84
N ARG A 394 -13.80 19.41 30.62
CA ARG A 394 -13.16 20.33 31.59
C ARG A 394 -12.74 19.66 32.91
N GLN A 395 -12.55 18.34 32.91
CA GLN A 395 -12.08 17.57 34.05
C GLN A 395 -10.54 17.56 34.16
N TRP A 396 -9.91 18.74 34.11
CA TRP A 396 -8.45 18.88 33.98
C TRP A 396 -7.68 18.28 35.17
N LEU A 397 -8.23 18.36 36.38
CA LEU A 397 -7.64 17.78 37.60
C LEU A 397 -7.57 16.24 37.57
N ARG A 398 -8.33 15.59 36.69
CA ARG A 398 -8.30 14.13 36.48
C ARG A 398 -7.31 13.72 35.39
N ILE A 399 -6.53 14.64 34.84
CA ILE A 399 -5.47 14.35 33.87
C ILE A 399 -4.12 14.37 34.62
N PRO A 400 -3.61 13.21 35.05
CA PRO A 400 -2.33 13.15 35.75
C PRO A 400 -1.17 13.57 34.83
N PRO A 401 -0.47 14.69 35.11
CA PRO A 401 0.55 15.24 34.21
C PRO A 401 1.75 14.30 34.03
N HIS A 402 2.09 13.52 35.07
CA HIS A 402 3.14 12.52 35.00
C HIS A 402 2.80 11.38 34.02
N LEU A 403 1.53 10.94 33.93
CA LEU A 403 1.13 9.94 32.93
C LEU A 403 1.08 10.52 31.53
N VAL A 404 0.75 11.80 31.37
CA VAL A 404 0.83 12.49 30.07
C VAL A 404 2.27 12.51 29.58
N ALA A 405 3.21 13.03 30.38
CA ALA A 405 4.63 13.08 30.03
C ALA A 405 5.18 11.68 29.73
N PHE A 406 4.80 10.69 30.54
CA PHE A 406 5.18 9.30 30.35
C PHE A 406 4.66 8.71 29.02
N ASN A 407 3.37 8.88 28.70
CA ASN A 407 2.82 8.35 27.46
C ASN A 407 3.30 9.12 26.21
N MET A 408 3.59 10.43 26.32
CA MET A 408 4.27 11.17 25.24
C MET A 408 5.64 10.58 24.92
N PHE A 409 6.42 10.25 25.96
CA PHE A 409 7.71 9.60 25.76
C PHE A 409 7.55 8.23 25.10
N ARG A 410 6.55 7.44 25.53
CA ARG A 410 6.26 6.13 24.93
C ARG A 410 5.91 6.23 23.44
N ASP A 411 5.10 7.20 23.04
CA ASP A 411 4.82 7.46 21.62
C ASP A 411 6.10 7.83 20.85
N ALA A 412 6.91 8.74 21.39
CA ALA A 412 8.17 9.14 20.74
C ALA A 412 9.14 7.96 20.57
N GLN A 413 9.20 7.06 21.55
CA GLN A 413 10.01 5.84 21.48
C GLN A 413 9.50 4.87 20.41
N LEU A 414 8.19 4.61 20.37
CA LEU A 414 7.59 3.72 19.37
C LEU A 414 7.82 4.26 17.97
N GLN A 415 7.61 5.56 17.76
CA GLN A 415 7.86 6.22 16.49
C GLN A 415 9.34 6.07 16.09
N LEU A 416 10.27 6.31 17.01
CA LEU A 416 11.69 6.11 16.74
C LEU A 416 11.98 4.65 16.35
N MET A 417 11.40 3.67 17.03
CA MET A 417 11.56 2.25 16.68
C MET A 417 11.00 1.95 15.28
N PHE A 418 9.83 2.48 14.95
CA PHE A 418 9.21 2.34 13.63
C PHE A 418 10.10 2.94 12.54
N PHE A 419 10.57 4.18 12.72
CA PHE A 419 11.48 4.85 11.79
C PHE A 419 12.81 4.11 11.63
N MET A 420 13.40 3.61 12.73
CA MET A 420 14.64 2.82 12.66
C MET A 420 14.47 1.52 11.88
N HIS A 421 13.28 0.89 11.92
CA HIS A 421 12.99 -0.29 11.09
C HIS A 421 12.69 0.08 9.64
N LEU A 422 12.09 1.24 9.40
CA LEU A 422 11.79 1.76 8.07
C LEU A 422 13.06 2.08 7.27
N VAL A 423 14.10 2.62 7.93
CA VAL A 423 15.35 3.09 7.30
C VAL A 423 16.41 1.99 7.20
N ARG A 424 16.21 0.84 7.85
CA ARG A 424 17.15 -0.30 7.72
C ARG A 424 17.13 -0.81 6.28
N PRO A 425 18.29 -1.09 5.67
CA PRO A 425 18.34 -1.86 4.43
C PRO A 425 17.83 -3.28 4.71
N HIS A 426 16.81 -3.73 3.97
CA HIS A 426 16.21 -5.06 4.07
C HIS A 426 16.46 -5.87 2.82
#